data_AF-W0LGF8-F1
#
_entry.id   AF-W0LGF8-F1
#
_cell.length_a   1.000
_cell.length_b   1.000
_cell.length_c   1.000
_cell.angle_alpha   90.00
_cell.angle_beta   90.00
_cell.angle_gamma   90.00
#
_symmetry.space_group_name_H-M   'P 1'
#
loop_
_entity.id
_entity.type
_entity.pdbx_description
1 polymer ?
#
loop_
_entity_poly.entity_id
_entity_poly.type
_entity_poly.pdbx_seq_one_letter_code
_entity_poly.pdbx_strand_id
1 'polypeptide(L)' 'MQVLSSLRSAKHRHPDCKVVRRHGRIYVICKSNPRFKAVQGRKKKR' A
#
# COMPACT_ATOMS: atom_id res chain seq x y z
N MET A 1 5.69 -5.38 3.82
CA MET A 1 5.07 -4.35 2.95
C MET A 1 5.42 -4.69 1.50
N GLN A 2 4.43 -4.93 0.65
CA GLN A 2 4.63 -5.33 -0.75
C GLN A 2 4.74 -4.10 -1.67
N VAL A 3 5.60 -4.15 -2.69
CA VAL A 3 5.66 -3.11 -3.73
C VAL A 3 4.86 -3.59 -4.93
N LEU A 4 3.83 -2.84 -5.32
CA LEU A 4 2.94 -3.19 -6.43
C LEU A 4 2.89 -2.05 -7.47
N SER A 5 2.64 -2.39 -8.73
CA SER A 5 2.34 -1.40 -9.76
C SER A 5 0.91 -0.83 -9.61
N SER A 6 -0.03 -1.66 -9.13
CA SER A 6 -1.43 -1.30 -8.88
C SER A 6 -1.89 -1.72 -7.48
N LEU A 7 -2.70 -0.87 -6.85
CA LEU A 7 -3.30 -1.12 -5.53
C LEU A 7 -4.77 -1.54 -5.62
N ARG A 8 -5.33 -1.74 -6.82
CA ARG A 8 -6.77 -2.04 -7.04
C ARG A 8 -7.22 -3.24 -6.20
N SER A 9 -6.53 -4.37 -6.28
CA SER A 9 -6.88 -5.56 -5.49
C SER A 9 -6.39 -5.45 -4.05
N ALA A 10 -5.24 -4.80 -3.81
CA ALA A 10 -4.62 -4.71 -2.49
C ALA A 10 -5.50 -3.98 -1.45
N LYS A 11 -6.24 -2.94 -1.87
CA LYS A 11 -7.12 -2.19 -0.97
C LYS A 11 -8.37 -2.96 -0.52
N HIS A 12 -8.73 -4.06 -1.20
CA HIS A 12 -9.93 -4.87 -0.90
C HIS A 12 -9.63 -6.19 -0.20
N ARG A 13 -8.35 -6.53 0.06
CA ARG A 13 -7.97 -7.81 0.68
C ARG A 13 -8.44 -7.97 2.13
N HIS A 14 -8.73 -6.88 2.82
CA HIS A 14 -9.16 -6.87 4.22
C HIS A 14 -9.99 -5.62 4.51
N PRO A 15 -11.01 -5.67 5.40
CA PRO A 15 -11.81 -4.50 5.76
C PRO A 15 -11.00 -3.31 6.29
N ASP A 16 -9.95 -3.60 7.08
CA ASP A 16 -9.08 -2.57 7.66
C ASP A 16 -8.02 -1.99 6.69
N CYS A 17 -8.00 -2.41 5.42
CA CYS A 17 -7.10 -1.83 4.44
C CYS A 17 -7.52 -0.39 4.11
N LYS A 18 -6.68 0.57 4.48
CA LYS A 18 -6.87 2.00 4.19
C LYS A 18 -5.85 2.49 3.18
N VAL A 19 -6.31 3.20 2.17
CA VAL A 19 -5.43 3.86 1.19
C VAL A 19 -5.01 5.21 1.76
N VAL A 20 -3.71 5.48 1.79
CA VAL A 20 -3.14 6.73 2.31
C VAL A 20 -2.05 7.26 1.37
N ARG A 21 -1.94 8.59 1.25
CA ARG A 21 -0.81 9.26 0.56
C ARG A 21 0.21 9.73 1.60
N ARG A 22 1.47 9.30 1.47
CA ARG A 22 2.58 9.68 2.37
C ARG A 22 3.87 9.77 1.56
N HIS A 23 4.77 10.70 1.89
CA HIS A 23 6.08 10.84 1.20
C HIS A 23 5.99 10.82 -0.34
N GLY A 24 4.95 11.45 -0.90
CA GLY A 24 4.70 11.50 -2.35
C GLY A 24 4.24 10.19 -3.01
N ARG A 25 3.89 9.15 -2.25
CA ARG A 25 3.47 7.84 -2.76
C ARG A 25 2.16 7.36 -2.14
N ILE A 26 1.49 6.45 -2.82
CA ILE A 26 0.22 5.84 -2.36
C ILE A 26 0.54 4.51 -1.67
N TYR A 27 -0.02 4.32 -0.48
CA TYR A 27 0.15 3.13 0.35
C TYR A 27 -1.23 2.55 0.68
N VAL A 28 -1.31 1.23 0.75
CA VAL A 28 -2.35 0.50 1.48
C VAL A 28 -1.77 0.17 2.85
N ILE A 29 -2.43 0.63 3.91
CA ILE A 29 -2.08 0.36 5.30
C ILE A 29 -3.20 -0.48 5.92
N CYS A 30 -2.84 -1.64 6.47
CA CYS A 30 -3.68 -2.41 7.36
C CYS A 30 -2.97 -2.48 8.71
N LYS A 31 -3.59 -1.95 9.77
CA LYS A 31 -3.02 -1.98 11.13
C LYS A 31 -3.21 -3.35 11.77
N SER A 32 -4.32 -4.02 11.49
CA SER A 32 -4.70 -5.33 12.04
C SER A 32 -3.84 -6.46 11.48
N ASN A 33 -3.48 -6.42 10.19
CA ASN A 33 -2.61 -7.42 9.58
C ASN A 33 -1.56 -6.78 8.64
N PRO A 34 -0.27 -6.79 9.02
CA PRO A 34 0.80 -6.15 8.26
C PRO A 34 1.10 -6.83 6.91
N ARG A 35 0.64 -8.08 6.68
CA ARG A 35 0.80 -8.79 5.40
C ARG A 35 0.10 -8.07 4.26
N PHE A 36 -1.00 -7.35 4.53
CA PHE A 36 -1.76 -6.61 3.52
C PHE A 36 -1.22 -5.21 3.22
N LYS A 37 -0.17 -4.76 3.91
CA LYS A 37 0.46 -3.46 3.62
C LYS A 37 1.12 -3.47 2.24
N ALA A 38 0.75 -2.53 1.36
CA ALA A 38 1.34 -2.38 0.03
C ALA A 38 1.67 -0.92 -0.33
N VAL A 39 2.63 -0.69 -1.24
CA VAL A 39 3.00 0.64 -1.76
C VAL A 39 3.00 0.62 -3.28
N GLN A 40 2.57 1.72 -3.89
CA GLN A 40 2.61 1.90 -5.34
C GLN A 40 4.00 2.35 -5.80
N GLY A 41 4.62 1.57 -6.71
CA GLY A 41 5.93 1.85 -7.30
C GLY A 41 7.09 1.71 -6.31
N ARG A 42 8.32 1.99 -6.74
CA ARG A 42 9.55 2.06 -5.90
C ARG A 42 9.93 3.52 -5.62
N LYS A 43 10.85 3.75 -4.66
CA LYS A 43 11.43 5.09 -4.45
C LYS A 43 12.25 5.43 -5.70
N LYS A 44 12.09 6.62 -6.26
CA LYS A 44 13.00 7.09 -7.33
C LYS A 44 14.42 7.14 -6.75
N LYS A 45 15.39 6.51 -7.42
CA LYS A 45 16.80 6.75 -7.15
C LYS A 45 17.07 8.20 -7.56
N ARG A 46 17.53 9.02 -6.62
CA ARG A 46 18.06 10.36 -6.93
C ARG A 46 19.51 10.18 -7.36
#